data_AF-A0A7J4YMQ6-F1
#
_entry.id   AF-A0A7J4YMQ6-F1
#
_cell.length_a   1.000
_cell.length_b   1.000
_cell.length_c   1.000
_cell.angle_alpha   90.00
_cell.angle_beta   90.00
_cell.angle_gamma   90.00
#
_symmetry.space_group_name_H-M   'P 1'
#
loop_
_entity.id
_entity.type
_entity.pdbx_description
1 polymer ?
#
loop_
_entity_poly.entity_id
_entity_poly.type
_entity_poly.pdbx_seq_one_letter_code
_entity_poly.pdbx_strand_id
1 'polypeptide(L)'
;MTVSDNKIYITYYLTDETKKPSVTRYINKAYVAVYSYPELEYITTMEDERAAIAGSWNAYNGIFQTESGNMYTFSNTSIANGFTENSTKKAAFLHIPKGTTQFDDYYFDVETAARGLKPVHLQYLGNGKFFAQVSTLQSEEMTRWADKELKACIIDVKEKTVKDNGIRKLPSVISH
;
A
#
# COMPACT_ATOMS: atom_id res chain seq x y z
N MET A 1 -2.61 -8.83 4.84
CA MET A 1 -2.17 -10.23 4.62
C MET A 1 -3.17 -10.89 3.69
N THR A 2 -2.77 -11.94 2.98
CA THR A 2 -3.70 -12.78 2.20
C THR A 2 -3.24 -14.23 2.20
N VAL A 3 -4.14 -15.16 1.91
CA VAL A 3 -3.86 -16.60 1.81
C VAL A 3 -4.06 -17.04 0.36
N SER A 4 -3.06 -17.70 -0.22
CA SER A 4 -3.15 -18.26 -1.58
C SER A 4 -2.31 -19.53 -1.70
N ASP A 5 -2.87 -20.56 -2.34
CA ASP A 5 -2.17 -21.82 -2.67
C ASP A 5 -1.35 -22.38 -1.49
N ASN A 6 -2.03 -22.58 -0.35
CA ASN A 6 -1.49 -23.08 0.92
C ASN A 6 -0.32 -22.25 1.46
N LYS A 7 -0.33 -20.93 1.23
CA LYS A 7 0.65 -19.98 1.78
C LYS A 7 -0.04 -18.74 2.31
N ILE A 8 0.54 -18.14 3.36
CA ILE A 8 0.19 -16.80 3.83
C ILE A 8 1.23 -15.81 3.32
N TYR A 9 0.77 -14.68 2.78
CA TYR A 9 1.59 -13.54 2.37
C TYR A 9 1.30 -12.36 3.30
N ILE A 10 2.33 -11.87 4.00
CA ILE A 10 2.21 -10.83 5.02
C ILE A 10 3.15 -9.68 4.66
N THR A 11 2.59 -8.52 4.34
CA THR A 11 3.33 -7.26 4.28
C THR A 11 3.66 -6.77 5.66
N TYR A 12 4.87 -6.26 5.85
CA TYR A 12 5.31 -5.72 7.14
C TYR A 12 6.30 -4.57 6.95
N TYR A 13 6.60 -3.89 8.06
CA TYR A 13 7.67 -2.92 8.15
C TYR A 13 8.47 -3.14 9.42
N LEU A 14 9.70 -2.63 9.41
CA LEU A 14 10.62 -2.75 10.52
C LEU A 14 10.60 -1.45 11.33
N THR A 15 10.59 -1.58 12.65
CA THR A 15 10.76 -0.46 13.58
C THR A 15 12.00 -0.68 14.44
N ASP A 16 12.69 0.41 14.75
CA ASP A 16 13.71 0.45 15.78
C ASP A 16 13.08 0.92 17.08
N GLU A 17 12.84 -0.05 17.97
CA GLU A 17 12.24 0.15 19.29
C GLU A 17 13.24 0.64 20.35
N THR A 18 14.54 0.64 20.05
CA THR A 18 15.56 1.17 20.97
C THR A 18 15.52 2.70 21.05
N LYS A 19 14.92 3.35 20.05
CA LYS A 19 14.64 4.79 20.03
C LYS A 19 13.25 5.09 20.57
N LYS A 20 13.08 6.25 21.22
CA LYS A 20 11.79 6.75 21.71
C LYS A 20 11.57 8.20 21.23
N PRO A 21 10.56 8.47 20.37
CA PRO A 21 9.62 7.51 19.79
C PRO A 21 10.31 6.51 18.83
N SER A 22 9.71 5.32 18.66
CA SER A 22 10.22 4.28 17.76
C SER A 22 10.30 4.78 16.32
N VAL A 23 11.32 4.36 15.58
CA VAL A 23 11.64 4.87 14.24
C VAL A 23 11.39 3.79 13.18
N THR A 24 10.64 4.09 12.13
CA THR A 24 10.50 3.23 10.94
C THR A 24 11.86 3.06 10.27
N ARG A 25 12.23 1.83 9.92
CA ARG A 25 13.48 1.51 9.22
C ARG A 25 13.21 1.05 7.80
N TYR A 26 14.15 1.34 6.91
CA TYR A 26 14.15 0.87 5.51
C TYR A 26 12.86 1.21 4.75
N ILE A 27 12.37 2.45 4.90
CA ILE A 27 11.11 2.88 4.33
C ILE A 27 11.03 2.74 2.80
N ASN A 28 12.18 2.77 2.13
CA ASN A 28 12.32 2.72 0.67
C ASN A 28 12.36 1.30 0.08
N LYS A 29 11.92 0.28 0.83
CA LYS A 29 11.89 -1.11 0.37
C LYS A 29 10.56 -1.78 0.77
N ALA A 30 9.95 -2.49 -0.17
CA ALA A 30 8.78 -3.33 0.08
C ALA A 30 9.21 -4.68 0.66
N TYR A 31 8.44 -5.20 1.63
CA TYR A 31 8.67 -6.50 2.24
C TYR A 31 7.39 -7.34 2.27
N VAL A 32 7.48 -8.60 1.85
CA VAL A 32 6.42 -9.60 2.02
C VAL A 32 7.03 -10.89 2.59
N ALA A 33 6.65 -11.25 3.81
CA ALA A 33 6.99 -12.55 4.38
C ALA A 33 6.01 -13.61 3.88
N VAL A 34 6.52 -14.79 3.54
CA VAL A 34 5.73 -15.92 3.06
C VAL A 34 5.91 -17.10 4.02
N TYR A 35 4.80 -17.67 4.44
CA TYR A 35 4.73 -18.86 5.29
C TYR A 35 3.88 -19.93 4.63
N SER A 36 4.12 -21.21 4.94
CA SER A 36 3.18 -22.28 4.60
C SER A 36 1.87 -22.12 5.37
N TYR A 37 0.81 -22.74 4.88
CA TYR A 37 -0.50 -22.77 5.54
C TYR A 37 -1.15 -24.14 5.34
N PRO A 38 -1.65 -24.80 6.40
CA PRO A 38 -1.85 -24.27 7.76
C PRO A 38 -0.65 -24.35 8.73
N GLU A 39 0.50 -24.89 8.31
CA GLU A 39 1.62 -25.21 9.21
C GLU A 39 2.40 -23.99 9.72
N LEU A 40 2.28 -22.84 9.05
CA LEU A 40 2.92 -21.57 9.42
C LEU A 40 4.46 -21.63 9.47
N GLU A 41 5.07 -22.48 8.65
CA GLU A 41 6.52 -22.56 8.52
C GLU A 41 7.03 -21.45 7.60
N TYR A 42 8.11 -20.77 7.99
CA TYR A 42 8.72 -19.73 7.17
C TYR A 42 9.24 -20.31 5.85
N ILE A 43 8.85 -19.69 4.73
CA ILE A 43 9.31 -20.08 3.39
C ILE A 43 10.36 -19.08 2.90
N THR A 44 10.01 -17.80 2.84
CA THR A 44 10.91 -16.76 2.30
C THR A 44 10.44 -15.35 2.68
N THR A 45 11.30 -14.37 2.40
CA THR A 45 10.97 -12.95 2.39
C THR A 45 11.21 -12.41 1.00
N MET A 46 10.16 -11.83 0.43
CA MET A 46 10.23 -11.07 -0.80
C MET A 46 10.60 -9.64 -0.49
N GLU A 47 11.53 -9.10 -1.26
CA GLU A 47 12.05 -7.74 -1.13
C GLU A 47 12.03 -7.04 -2.49
N ASP A 48 11.69 -5.76 -2.51
CA ASP A 48 11.72 -4.95 -3.72
C ASP A 48 12.03 -3.48 -3.44
N GLU A 49 13.02 -2.93 -4.13
CA GLU A 49 13.48 -1.54 -3.96
C GLU A 49 12.83 -0.55 -4.94
N ARG A 50 11.95 -1.02 -5.83
CA ARG A 50 11.19 -0.14 -6.75
C ARG A 50 10.10 0.63 -6.01
N ALA A 51 9.53 0.05 -4.95
CA ALA A 51 8.52 0.68 -4.11
C ALA A 51 8.97 0.79 -2.64
N ALA A 52 8.23 1.60 -1.88
CA ALA A 52 8.39 1.71 -0.44
C ALA A 52 7.78 0.51 0.31
N ILE A 53 7.79 0.58 1.64
CA ILE A 53 7.01 -0.32 2.49
C ILE A 53 5.57 -0.41 1.98
N ALA A 54 5.09 -1.65 1.84
CA ALA A 54 3.71 -1.93 1.51
C ALA A 54 2.79 -1.83 2.75
N GLY A 55 1.73 -1.04 2.62
CA GLY A 55 0.70 -0.83 3.62
C GLY A 55 0.84 0.46 4.40
N SER A 56 0.12 0.53 5.51
CA SER A 56 0.09 1.68 6.43
C SER A 56 -0.07 1.20 7.86
N TRP A 57 0.21 2.08 8.82
CA TRP A 57 0.05 1.74 10.23
C TRP A 57 -1.41 1.34 10.51
N ASN A 58 -1.61 0.09 10.96
CA ASN A 58 -2.90 -0.49 11.36
C ASN A 58 -4.03 -0.46 10.29
N ALA A 59 -3.69 -0.36 9.00
CA ALA A 59 -4.71 -0.22 7.94
C ALA A 59 -5.01 -1.50 7.15
N TYR A 60 -4.22 -2.57 7.32
CA TYR A 60 -4.36 -3.85 6.62
C TYR A 60 -4.44 -3.76 5.07
N ASN A 61 -3.92 -2.68 4.50
CA ASN A 61 -4.05 -2.29 3.09
C ASN A 61 -2.76 -2.54 2.26
N GLY A 62 -1.84 -3.37 2.76
CA GLY A 62 -0.54 -3.57 2.12
C GLY A 62 -0.54 -4.56 0.96
N ILE A 63 -1.47 -5.52 0.94
CA ILE A 63 -1.52 -6.56 -0.09
C ILE A 63 -2.97 -6.97 -0.36
N PHE A 64 -3.29 -7.15 -1.64
CA PHE A 64 -4.62 -7.50 -2.11
C PHE A 64 -4.53 -8.63 -3.12
N GLN A 65 -5.36 -9.65 -2.96
CA GLN A 65 -5.50 -10.73 -3.91
C GLN A 65 -6.68 -10.45 -4.85
N THR A 66 -6.48 -10.70 -6.14
CA THR A 66 -7.54 -10.65 -7.15
C THR A 66 -8.22 -12.01 -7.30
N GLU A 67 -9.33 -12.02 -8.02
CA GLU A 67 -10.11 -13.23 -8.35
C GLU A 67 -9.29 -14.23 -9.16
N SER A 68 -8.28 -13.76 -9.90
CA SER A 68 -7.36 -14.63 -10.65
C SER A 68 -6.25 -15.22 -9.79
N GLY A 69 -6.22 -14.94 -8.47
CA GLY A 69 -5.18 -15.37 -7.54
C GLY A 69 -3.87 -14.58 -7.63
N ASN A 70 -3.81 -13.59 -8.53
CA ASN A 70 -2.71 -12.64 -8.57
C ASN A 70 -2.79 -11.70 -7.37
N MET A 71 -1.65 -11.17 -6.93
CA MET A 71 -1.62 -10.25 -5.80
C MET A 71 -0.95 -8.93 -6.19
N TYR A 72 -1.43 -7.84 -5.60
CA TYR A 72 -0.82 -6.53 -5.72
C TYR A 72 -0.50 -6.00 -4.33
N THR A 73 0.74 -5.56 -4.12
CA THR A 73 1.09 -4.79 -2.94
C THR A 73 0.85 -3.31 -3.19
N PHE A 74 0.49 -2.56 -2.17
CA PHE A 74 0.29 -1.11 -2.27
C PHE A 74 1.16 -0.38 -1.25
N SER A 75 1.89 0.63 -1.71
CA SER A 75 2.71 1.51 -0.86
C SER A 75 2.20 2.94 -1.00
N ASN A 76 1.83 3.61 0.10
CA ASN A 76 1.31 4.99 0.05
C ASN A 76 2.35 6.08 0.30
N THR A 77 3.51 5.74 0.90
CA THR A 77 4.67 6.64 1.10
C THR A 77 4.41 7.90 1.94
N SER A 78 3.32 7.94 2.70
CA SER A 78 2.88 9.15 3.40
C SER A 78 3.12 9.07 4.91
N ILE A 79 3.79 10.08 5.47
CA ILE A 79 3.93 10.24 6.92
C ILE A 79 2.56 10.34 7.62
N ALA A 80 1.53 10.86 6.94
CA ALA A 80 0.16 10.92 7.47
C ALA A 80 -0.38 9.54 7.87
N ASN A 81 0.12 8.48 7.24
CA ASN A 81 -0.33 7.12 7.47
C ASN A 81 0.53 6.35 8.49
N GLY A 82 1.23 7.09 9.37
CA GLY A 82 1.76 6.58 10.62
C GLY A 82 3.26 6.23 10.61
N PHE A 83 3.95 6.42 9.50
CA PHE A 83 5.41 6.29 9.43
C PHE A 83 6.12 7.46 10.12
N THR A 84 7.40 7.29 10.46
CA THR A 84 8.20 8.33 11.14
C THR A 84 8.93 9.27 10.18
N GLU A 85 8.97 8.93 8.90
CA GLU A 85 9.57 9.72 7.83
C GLU A 85 8.81 9.50 6.51
N ASN A 86 9.03 10.37 5.53
CA ASN A 86 8.53 10.17 4.17
C ASN A 86 9.49 9.27 3.40
N SER A 87 8.94 8.39 2.55
CA SER A 87 9.76 7.66 1.59
C SER A 87 10.27 8.61 0.50
N THR A 88 11.44 8.31 -0.07
CA THR A 88 11.91 8.93 -1.32
C THR A 88 11.31 8.25 -2.56
N LYS A 89 10.57 7.15 -2.39
CA LYS A 89 9.84 6.45 -3.46
C LYS A 89 8.45 7.06 -3.62
N LYS A 90 7.85 6.85 -4.79
CA LYS A 90 6.47 7.23 -5.10
C LYS A 90 5.49 6.21 -4.55
N ALA A 91 4.26 6.63 -4.26
CA ALA A 91 3.19 5.68 -4.00
C ALA A 91 3.01 4.76 -5.21
N ALA A 92 3.05 3.45 -4.98
CA ALA A 92 3.15 2.48 -6.06
C ALA A 92 2.48 1.14 -5.75
N PHE A 93 2.12 0.43 -6.82
CA PHE A 93 1.78 -0.99 -6.78
C PHE A 93 2.90 -1.85 -7.37
N LEU A 94 3.15 -2.98 -6.72
CA LEU A 94 3.93 -4.10 -7.27
C LEU A 94 3.01 -5.30 -7.44
N HIS A 95 3.39 -6.24 -8.30
CA HIS A 95 2.61 -7.45 -8.55
C HIS A 95 3.38 -8.70 -8.17
N ILE A 96 2.63 -9.68 -7.67
CA ILE A 96 3.09 -11.02 -7.35
C ILE A 96 2.19 -11.97 -8.15
N PRO A 97 2.73 -12.66 -9.17
CA PRO A 97 1.96 -13.63 -9.93
C PRO A 97 1.38 -14.74 -9.04
N LYS A 98 0.19 -15.24 -9.40
CA LYS A 98 -0.48 -16.33 -8.67
C LYS A 98 0.48 -17.50 -8.38
N GLY A 99 0.47 -17.96 -7.13
CA GLY A 99 1.21 -19.15 -6.70
C GLY A 99 2.72 -18.96 -6.56
N THR A 100 3.25 -17.77 -6.87
CA THR A 100 4.68 -17.48 -6.80
C THR A 100 5.06 -16.80 -5.48
N THR A 101 6.36 -16.78 -5.21
CA THR A 101 6.96 -16.10 -4.05
C THR A 101 8.00 -15.07 -4.50
N GLN A 102 7.72 -14.43 -5.64
CA GLN A 102 8.60 -13.42 -6.27
C GLN A 102 7.76 -12.30 -6.86
N PHE A 103 8.25 -11.06 -6.75
CA PHE A 103 7.70 -9.95 -7.51
C PHE A 103 8.12 -10.13 -8.98
N ASP A 104 7.22 -9.80 -9.91
CA ASP A 104 7.58 -9.73 -11.33
C ASP A 104 7.96 -8.29 -11.74
N ASP A 105 8.15 -8.04 -13.03
CA ASP A 105 8.58 -6.74 -13.54
C ASP A 105 7.48 -5.65 -13.50
N TYR A 106 6.26 -5.97 -13.04
CA TYR A 106 5.20 -4.97 -12.94
C TYR A 106 5.55 -3.92 -11.87
N TYR A 107 5.46 -2.66 -12.29
CA TYR A 107 5.48 -1.50 -11.42
C TYR A 107 4.43 -0.49 -11.90
N PHE A 108 3.66 0.06 -10.97
CA PHE A 108 2.73 1.14 -11.25
C PHE A 108 2.91 2.29 -10.27
N ASP A 109 3.48 3.40 -10.77
CA ASP A 109 3.52 4.70 -10.10
C ASP A 109 2.12 5.32 -10.07
N VAL A 110 1.37 5.01 -9.02
CA VAL A 110 0.01 5.49 -8.84
C VAL A 110 -0.01 6.96 -8.40
N GLU A 111 1.04 7.44 -7.73
CA GLU A 111 1.14 8.85 -7.34
C GLU A 111 1.18 9.76 -8.57
N THR A 112 2.02 9.44 -9.55
CA THR A 112 2.09 10.20 -10.81
C THR A 112 0.76 10.11 -11.58
N ALA A 113 0.15 8.92 -11.66
CA ALA A 113 -1.16 8.76 -12.30
C ALA A 113 -2.28 9.53 -11.58
N ALA A 114 -2.16 9.70 -10.25
CA ALA A 114 -3.04 10.53 -9.43
C ALA A 114 -2.64 12.01 -9.41
N ARG A 115 -1.74 12.45 -10.30
CA ARG A 115 -1.26 13.84 -10.43
C ARG A 115 -0.56 14.37 -9.18
N GLY A 116 0.27 13.53 -8.56
CA GLY A 116 1.03 13.84 -7.36
C GLY A 116 0.28 13.56 -6.05
N LEU A 117 -0.99 13.17 -6.12
CA LEU A 117 -1.78 12.86 -4.92
C LEU A 117 -1.50 11.42 -4.44
N LYS A 118 -1.39 11.24 -3.13
CA LYS A 118 -1.11 9.94 -2.52
C LYS A 118 -2.41 9.25 -2.11
N PRO A 119 -2.69 8.03 -2.60
CA PRO A 119 -3.79 7.22 -2.07
C PRO A 119 -3.52 6.85 -0.62
N VAL A 120 -4.55 6.91 0.22
CA VAL A 120 -4.45 6.64 1.66
C VAL A 120 -5.29 5.43 2.08
N HIS A 121 -6.50 5.31 1.53
CA HIS A 121 -7.44 4.21 1.79
C HIS A 121 -7.76 3.53 0.48
N LEU A 122 -7.71 2.19 0.49
CA LEU A 122 -8.00 1.37 -0.69
C LEU A 122 -8.97 0.25 -0.32
N GLN A 123 -9.95 0.04 -1.19
CA GLN A 123 -10.83 -1.11 -1.18
C GLN A 123 -10.80 -1.76 -2.56
N TYR A 124 -10.43 -3.03 -2.63
CA TYR A 124 -10.51 -3.78 -3.89
C TYR A 124 -11.99 -3.98 -4.25
N LEU A 125 -12.36 -3.61 -5.48
CA LEU A 125 -13.73 -3.73 -6.03
C LEU A 125 -13.87 -4.93 -6.97
N GLY A 126 -12.76 -5.54 -7.37
CA GLY A 126 -12.73 -6.58 -8.36
C GLY A 126 -12.22 -6.14 -9.73
N ASN A 127 -11.90 -7.11 -10.58
CA ASN A 127 -11.39 -6.90 -11.94
C ASN A 127 -10.23 -5.88 -12.04
N GLY A 128 -9.27 -5.95 -11.11
CA GLY A 128 -8.11 -5.05 -11.07
C GLY A 128 -8.44 -3.61 -10.68
N LYS A 129 -9.62 -3.34 -10.11
CA LYS A 129 -10.05 -1.98 -9.74
C LYS A 129 -10.13 -1.82 -8.24
N PHE A 130 -9.69 -0.65 -7.78
CA PHE A 130 -9.78 -0.24 -6.39
C PHE A 130 -10.59 1.04 -6.30
N PHE A 131 -11.50 1.10 -5.34
CA PHE A 131 -11.93 2.38 -4.79
C PHE A 131 -10.78 2.90 -3.93
N ALA A 132 -10.40 4.15 -4.15
CA ALA A 132 -9.38 4.78 -3.33
C ALA A 132 -9.84 6.16 -2.86
N GLN A 133 -9.39 6.52 -1.67
CA GLN A 133 -9.38 7.90 -1.22
C GLN A 133 -7.94 8.40 -1.34
N VAL A 134 -7.76 9.54 -2.01
CA VAL A 134 -6.49 10.25 -2.12
C VAL A 134 -6.57 11.53 -1.30
N SER A 135 -5.49 11.87 -0.59
CA SER A 135 -5.41 13.20 0.03
C SER A 135 -5.15 14.25 -1.04
N THR A 136 -5.84 15.39 -0.96
CA THR A 136 -5.58 16.54 -1.83
C THR A 136 -4.46 17.45 -1.32
N LEU A 137 -3.90 17.13 -0.14
CA LEU A 137 -2.75 17.85 0.42
C LEU A 137 -1.44 17.31 -0.14
N GLN A 138 -0.44 18.19 -0.24
CA GLN A 138 0.92 17.81 -0.57
C GLN A 138 1.63 17.20 0.64
N SER A 139 2.73 16.47 0.39
CA SER A 139 3.43 15.72 1.45
C SER A 139 4.03 16.62 2.53
N GLU A 140 4.39 17.85 2.17
CA GLU A 140 4.98 18.86 3.05
C GLU A 140 3.94 19.46 4.01
N GLU A 141 2.65 19.38 3.65
CA GLU A 141 1.53 19.87 4.44
C GLU A 141 0.99 18.81 5.42
N MET A 142 1.47 17.57 5.29
CA MET A 142 0.99 16.42 6.06
C MET A 142 1.80 16.21 7.34
N THR A 143 1.11 16.18 8.47
CA THR A 143 1.64 15.68 9.74
C THR A 143 1.27 14.21 9.94
N ARG A 144 1.99 13.51 10.82
CA ARG A 144 1.69 12.12 11.15
C ARG A 144 0.27 11.98 11.68
N TRP A 145 -0.45 10.95 11.24
CA TRP A 145 -1.85 10.65 11.62
C TRP A 145 -2.87 11.73 11.22
N ALA A 146 -2.62 12.44 10.13
CA ALA A 146 -3.46 13.57 9.69
C ALA A 146 -3.96 13.42 8.26
N ASP A 147 -4.35 12.21 7.84
CA ASP A 147 -5.02 12.04 6.55
C ASP A 147 -6.36 12.81 6.55
N LYS A 148 -6.41 13.84 5.72
CA LYS A 148 -7.54 14.76 5.61
C LYS A 148 -7.68 15.22 4.18
N GLU A 149 -8.78 15.93 3.91
CA GLU A 149 -9.07 16.50 2.59
C GLU A 149 -9.09 15.41 1.51
N LEU A 150 -9.96 14.41 1.71
CA LEU A 150 -9.99 13.22 0.89
C LEU A 150 -10.90 13.38 -0.33
N LYS A 151 -10.42 12.88 -1.46
CA LYS A 151 -11.17 12.75 -2.71
C LYS A 151 -11.22 11.29 -3.13
N ALA A 152 -12.37 10.85 -3.65
CA ALA A 152 -12.53 9.49 -4.15
C ALA A 152 -12.06 9.36 -5.61
N CYS A 153 -11.41 8.25 -5.93
CA CYS A 153 -11.04 7.87 -7.28
C CYS A 153 -11.12 6.35 -7.48
N ILE A 154 -11.06 5.94 -8.74
CA ILE A 154 -10.86 4.54 -9.12
C ILE A 154 -9.44 4.39 -9.63
N ILE A 155 -8.73 3.45 -9.03
CA ILE A 155 -7.42 3.00 -9.50
C ILE A 155 -7.65 1.71 -10.29
N ASP A 156 -7.16 1.65 -11.53
CA ASP A 156 -7.12 0.42 -12.32
C ASP A 156 -5.66 -0.05 -12.44
N VAL A 157 -5.32 -1.16 -11.78
CA VAL A 157 -3.96 -1.69 -11.80
C VAL A 157 -3.63 -2.43 -13.09
N LYS A 158 -4.63 -2.89 -13.87
CA LYS A 158 -4.37 -3.51 -15.17
C LYS A 158 -4.00 -2.45 -16.20
N GLU A 159 -4.78 -1.37 -16.23
CA GLU A 159 -4.59 -0.26 -17.17
C GLU A 159 -3.60 0.81 -16.65
N LYS A 160 -3.17 0.70 -15.39
CA LYS A 160 -2.31 1.69 -14.71
C LYS A 160 -2.88 3.11 -14.75
N THR A 161 -4.17 3.25 -14.43
CA THR A 161 -4.87 4.55 -14.47
C THR A 161 -5.48 4.93 -13.13
N VAL A 162 -5.63 6.24 -12.91
CA VAL A 162 -6.42 6.81 -11.81
C VAL A 162 -7.48 7.73 -12.40
N LYS A 163 -8.74 7.42 -12.15
CA LYS A 163 -9.89 8.19 -12.64
C LYS A 163 -10.62 8.81 -11.46
N ASP A 164 -10.80 10.12 -11.52
CA ASP A 164 -11.69 10.82 -10.61
C ASP A 164 -13.12 10.36 -10.88
N ASN A 165 -13.82 9.92 -9.84
CA ASN A 165 -15.23 9.50 -9.97
C ASN A 165 -16.20 10.67 -9.90
N GLY A 166 -15.73 11.93 -9.81
CA GLY A 166 -16.58 13.11 -9.71
C GLY A 166 -17.32 13.21 -8.37
N ILE A 167 -17.07 12.29 -7.44
CA ILE A 167 -17.54 12.36 -6.06
C ILE A 167 -16.76 13.49 -5.38
N ARG A 168 -17.43 14.64 -5.23
CA ARG A 168 -16.86 15.80 -4.54
C ARG A 168 -16.49 15.42 -3.11
N LYS A 169 -15.46 16.12 -2.61
CA LYS A 169 -14.91 16.10 -1.24
C LYS A 169 -15.90 15.49 -0.24
N LEU A 170 -15.59 14.29 0.27
CA LEU A 170 -16.40 13.71 1.32
C LEU A 170 -16.34 14.63 2.53
N PRO A 171 -17.47 14.99 3.16
CA PRO A 171 -17.44 15.78 4.38
C PRO A 171 -16.55 15.05 5.39
N SER A 172 -15.64 15.79 6.03
CA SER A 172 -14.77 15.26 7.07
C SER A 172 -15.61 14.52 8.10
N VAL A 173 -15.44 13.21 8.21
CA VAL A 173 -16.06 12.44 9.29
C VAL A 173 -15.38 12.90 10.57
N ILE A 174 -16.15 13.53 11.45
CA ILE A 174 -15.72 14.05 12.74
C ILE A 174 -15.19 12.84 13.56
N SER A 175 -13.88 12.76 13.76
CA SER A 175 -13.33 11.96 14.86
C SER A 175 -13.59 12.70 16.17
N HIS A 176 -14.29 12.02 17.08
CA HIS A 176 -14.41 12.43 18.48
C HIS A 176 -13.13 12.05 19.24
#